data_AF-A0A424LH76-F1
#
_entry.id   AF-A0A424LH76-F1
#
_cell.length_a   1.000
_cell.length_b   1.000
_cell.length_c   1.000
_cell.angle_alpha   90.00
_cell.angle_beta   90.00
_cell.angle_gamma   90.00
#
_symmetry.space_group_name_H-M   'P 1'
#
loop_
_entity.id
_entity.type
_entity.pdbx_description
1 polymer ?
#
loop_
_entity_poly.entity_id
_entity_poly.type
_entity_poly.pdbx_seq_one_letter_code
_entity_poly.pdbx_strand_id
1 'polypeptide(L)'
;MKHLRILFALALLIPTFLIHAQEDESANEEDNTLRGQFEELERKSGNYRANGIRYEVIKLSDLYETKNNIFDSLDTANKNIKDLTSTISANNAEIEDLNNKLQETSNNLNAVTEEKDSISFFGALISKGTYNFILWSIIFGLLLLLLFFIYRFRNSNFLTQQAKSALADLEEEYQNHRRRALEREQKISRQLQDELNKQKK
;
A
#
# COMPACT_ATOMS: atom_id res chain seq x y z
N MET A 1 -0.02 42.94 -38.72
CA MET A 1 1.23 43.23 -39.48
C MET A 1 2.47 42.49 -38.95
N LYS A 2 2.69 42.35 -37.63
CA LYS A 2 3.88 41.64 -37.10
C LYS A 2 3.83 40.12 -37.30
N HIS A 3 2.67 39.49 -37.10
CA HIS A 3 2.51 38.03 -37.29
C HIS A 3 2.63 37.57 -38.75
N LEU A 4 2.27 38.43 -39.72
CA LEU A 4 2.42 38.12 -41.15
C LEU A 4 3.90 38.08 -41.58
N ARG A 5 4.75 38.89 -40.94
CA ARG A 5 6.21 38.88 -41.17
C ARG A 5 6.88 37.64 -40.60
N ILE A 6 6.37 37.12 -39.47
CA ILE A 6 6.88 35.90 -38.84
C ILE A 6 6.51 34.67 -39.68
N LEU A 7 5.31 34.62 -40.26
CA LEU A 7 4.91 33.56 -41.20
C LEU A 7 5.75 33.56 -42.48
N PHE A 8 6.10 34.74 -43.00
CA PHE A 8 6.96 34.85 -44.18
C PHE A 8 8.43 34.47 -43.89
N ALA A 9 8.92 34.75 -42.67
CA ALA A 9 10.25 34.34 -42.23
C ALA A 9 10.35 32.82 -42.00
N LEU A 10 9.27 32.16 -41.59
CA LEU A 10 9.23 30.70 -41.41
C LEU A 10 9.15 29.94 -42.74
N ALA A 11 8.52 30.53 -43.76
CA ALA A 11 8.43 29.93 -45.10
C ALA A 11 9.77 29.94 -45.87
N LEU A 12 10.73 30.80 -45.49
CA LEU A 12 12.05 30.90 -46.14
C LEU A 12 13.06 29.86 -45.61
N LEU A 13 12.69 29.03 -44.63
CA LEU A 13 13.57 28.10 -43.91
C LEU A 13 13.27 26.63 -44.21
N ILE A 14 12.68 26.35 -45.38
CA ILE A 14 12.55 24.99 -45.93
C ILE A 14 13.78 24.75 -46.81
N PRO A 15 14.77 23.94 -46.38
CA PRO A 15 15.84 23.54 -47.27
C PRO A 15 15.26 22.63 -48.36
N THR A 16 15.46 23.03 -49.61
CA THR A 16 15.22 22.19 -50.78
C THR A 16 16.17 20.99 -50.71
N PHE A 17 15.65 19.83 -50.32
CA PHE A 17 16.32 18.55 -50.52
C PHE A 17 16.46 18.31 -52.03
N LEU A 18 17.66 18.50 -52.57
CA LEU A 18 18.04 18.04 -53.90
C LEU A 18 18.13 16.52 -53.86
N ILE A 19 17.10 15.85 -54.37
CA ILE A 19 17.09 14.41 -54.62
C ILE A 19 18.16 14.14 -55.69
N HIS A 20 19.30 13.58 -55.29
CA HIS A 20 20.20 12.89 -56.22
C HIS A 20 19.68 11.46 -56.37
N ALA A 21 19.00 11.17 -57.48
CA ALA A 21 18.77 9.82 -57.91
C ALA A 21 20.06 9.33 -58.59
N GLN A 22 20.83 8.48 -57.91
CA GLN A 22 21.85 7.67 -58.57
C GLN A 22 21.14 6.51 -59.28
N GLU A 23 21.42 6.37 -60.56
CA GLU A 23 20.97 5.27 -61.41
C GLU A 23 21.94 4.11 -61.14
N ASP A 24 21.47 3.07 -60.44
CA ASP A 24 22.27 1.87 -60.17
C ASP A 24 22.51 1.13 -61.50
N GLU A 25 23.75 1.19 -61.99
CA GLU A 25 24.28 0.21 -62.94
C GLU A 25 24.13 -1.18 -62.31
N SER A 26 23.39 -2.05 -62.98
CA SER A 26 23.24 -3.46 -62.64
C SER A 26 24.57 -4.20 -62.77
N ALA A 27 25.43 -4.07 -61.75
CA ALA A 27 26.44 -5.05 -61.46
C ALA A 27 25.73 -6.39 -61.24
N ASN A 28 26.19 -7.46 -61.90
CA ASN A 28 25.76 -8.81 -61.57
C ASN A 28 26.01 -9.00 -60.06
N GLU A 29 24.94 -8.98 -59.28
CA GLU A 29 24.99 -9.35 -57.86
C GLU A 29 25.31 -10.84 -57.81
N GLU A 30 26.59 -11.18 -57.72
CA GLU A 30 26.99 -12.51 -57.31
C GLU A 30 26.40 -12.74 -55.92
N ASP A 31 25.42 -13.65 -55.83
CA ASP A 31 24.82 -14.05 -54.57
C ASP A 31 25.90 -14.71 -53.70
N ASN A 32 26.46 -13.92 -52.79
CA ASN A 32 27.53 -14.34 -51.88
C ASN A 32 27.03 -15.26 -50.76
N THR A 33 25.73 -15.57 -50.70
CA THR A 33 25.21 -16.55 -49.73
C THR A 33 25.78 -17.93 -50.02
N LEU A 34 25.81 -18.82 -49.00
CA LEU A 34 26.22 -20.20 -49.21
C LEU A 34 25.38 -20.92 -50.29
N ARG A 35 24.11 -20.54 -50.42
CA ARG A 35 23.22 -21.02 -51.48
C ARG A 35 23.69 -20.52 -52.85
N GLY A 36 23.92 -19.22 -53.00
CA GLY A 36 24.40 -18.64 -54.24
C GLY A 36 25.77 -19.18 -54.67
N GLN A 37 26.69 -19.39 -53.72
CA GLN A 37 27.98 -20.05 -53.98
C GLN A 37 27.81 -21.49 -54.48
N PHE A 38 26.82 -22.23 -53.99
CA PHE A 38 26.54 -23.60 -54.43
C PHE A 38 25.92 -23.63 -55.83
N GLU A 39 24.94 -22.77 -56.08
CA GLU A 39 24.28 -22.61 -57.38
C GLU A 39 25.29 -22.15 -58.46
N GLU A 40 26.24 -21.29 -58.09
CA GLU A 40 27.32 -20.85 -58.96
C GLU A 40 28.32 -21.96 -59.28
N LEU A 41 28.61 -22.81 -58.30
CA LEU A 41 29.50 -23.97 -58.45
C LEU A 41 28.87 -25.05 -59.34
N GLU A 42 27.55 -25.24 -59.27
CA GLU A 42 26.77 -26.06 -60.22
C GLU A 42 26.71 -25.43 -61.62
N ARG A 43 26.62 -24.09 -61.74
CA ARG A 43 26.61 -23.41 -63.04
C ARG A 43 27.97 -23.47 -63.75
N LYS A 44 29.06 -23.39 -62.98
CA LYS A 44 30.45 -23.46 -63.48
C LYS A 44 30.93 -24.89 -63.73
N SER A 45 30.17 -25.91 -63.31
CA SER A 45 30.58 -27.30 -63.51
C SER A 45 30.52 -27.71 -64.98
N GLY A 46 31.45 -28.56 -65.39
CA GLY A 46 31.56 -29.06 -66.75
C GLY A 46 30.92 -30.43 -66.90
N ASN A 47 30.15 -30.63 -67.97
CA ASN A 47 29.53 -31.93 -68.26
C ASN A 47 30.59 -32.98 -68.65
N TYR A 48 30.62 -34.10 -67.93
CA TYR A 48 31.41 -35.28 -68.24
C TYR A 48 30.51 -36.52 -68.30
N ARG A 49 30.77 -37.41 -69.26
CA ARG A 49 30.00 -38.65 -69.44
C ARG A 49 30.92 -39.85 -69.51
N ALA A 50 30.69 -40.82 -68.65
CA ALA A 50 31.36 -42.12 -68.68
C ALA A 50 30.34 -43.23 -68.39
N ASN A 51 30.39 -44.32 -69.16
CA ASN A 51 29.55 -45.51 -68.99
C ASN A 51 28.03 -45.22 -68.93
N GLY A 52 27.54 -44.24 -69.70
CA GLY A 52 26.12 -43.85 -69.72
C GLY A 52 25.66 -42.96 -68.56
N ILE A 53 26.55 -42.67 -67.60
CA ILE A 53 26.26 -41.82 -66.43
C ILE A 53 26.77 -40.40 -66.71
N ARG A 54 25.97 -39.39 -66.35
CA ARG A 54 26.39 -37.98 -66.39
C ARG A 54 27.04 -37.59 -65.06
N TYR A 55 28.17 -36.92 -65.16
CA TYR A 55 28.92 -36.35 -64.05
C TYR A 55 29.11 -34.86 -64.32
N GLU A 56 29.13 -34.07 -63.26
CA GLU A 56 29.52 -32.67 -63.32
C GLU A 56 30.93 -32.53 -62.74
N VAL A 57 31.82 -31.93 -63.53
CA VAL A 57 33.23 -31.74 -63.19
C VAL A 57 33.39 -30.35 -62.60
N ILE A 58 33.74 -30.31 -61.33
CA ILE A 58 33.95 -29.09 -60.59
C ILE A 58 35.46 -28.87 -60.43
N LYS A 59 35.92 -27.62 -60.52
CA LYS A 59 37.31 -27.28 -60.20
C LYS A 59 37.56 -27.53 -58.72
N LEU A 60 38.67 -28.22 -58.41
CA LEU A 60 39.07 -28.49 -57.03
C LEU A 60 39.22 -27.19 -56.20
N SER A 61 39.73 -26.11 -56.78
CA SER A 61 39.84 -24.80 -56.12
C SER A 61 38.50 -24.30 -55.58
N ASP A 62 37.49 -24.29 -56.45
CA ASP A 62 36.17 -23.71 -56.19
C ASP A 62 35.44 -24.57 -55.15
N LEU A 63 35.58 -25.90 -55.24
CA LEU A 63 35.08 -26.84 -54.23
C LEU A 63 35.72 -26.60 -52.84
N TYR A 64 37.03 -26.40 -52.77
CA TYR A 64 37.72 -26.14 -51.51
C TYR A 64 37.33 -24.80 -50.91
N GLU A 65 37.14 -23.77 -51.74
CA GLU A 65 36.70 -22.46 -51.32
C GLU A 65 35.28 -22.51 -50.71
N THR A 66 34.30 -23.07 -51.43
CA THR A 66 32.94 -23.23 -50.91
C THR A 66 32.93 -24.08 -49.63
N LYS A 67 33.73 -25.15 -49.57
CA LYS A 67 33.87 -25.96 -48.36
C LYS A 67 34.38 -25.12 -47.18
N ASN A 68 35.41 -24.31 -47.38
CA ASN A 68 35.95 -23.45 -46.33
C ASN A 68 34.92 -22.42 -45.86
N ASN A 69 34.17 -21.81 -46.78
CA ASN A 69 33.12 -20.84 -46.45
C ASN A 69 31.97 -21.46 -45.65
N ILE A 70 31.61 -22.72 -45.93
CA ILE A 70 30.63 -23.48 -45.14
C ILE A 70 31.15 -23.70 -43.71
N PHE A 71 32.41 -24.13 -43.55
CA PHE A 71 32.99 -24.35 -42.22
C PHE A 71 33.13 -23.05 -41.43
N ASP A 72 33.54 -21.96 -42.06
CA ASP A 72 33.64 -20.64 -41.43
C ASP A 72 32.27 -20.12 -40.96
N SER A 73 31.24 -20.29 -41.79
CA SER A 73 29.86 -19.94 -41.44
C SER A 73 29.34 -20.77 -40.27
N LEU A 74 29.64 -22.07 -40.25
CA LEU A 74 29.25 -22.97 -39.17
C LEU A 74 29.98 -22.66 -37.86
N ASP A 75 31.27 -22.36 -37.93
CA ASP A 75 32.06 -21.93 -36.77
C ASP A 75 31.59 -20.59 -36.22
N THR A 76 31.23 -19.65 -37.09
CA THR A 76 30.65 -18.36 -36.70
C THR A 76 29.28 -18.55 -36.05
N ALA A 77 28.41 -19.39 -36.62
CA ALA A 77 27.12 -19.73 -36.02
C ALA A 77 27.28 -20.38 -34.63
N ASN A 78 28.22 -21.32 -34.50
CA ASN A 78 28.51 -21.97 -33.21
C ASN A 78 29.04 -20.98 -32.16
N LYS A 79 29.93 -20.05 -32.55
CA LYS A 79 30.42 -18.97 -31.67
C LYS A 79 29.26 -18.10 -31.21
N ASN A 80 28.41 -17.64 -32.13
CA ASN A 80 27.24 -16.84 -31.80
C ASN A 80 26.27 -17.57 -30.86
N ILE A 81 26.02 -18.86 -31.09
CA ILE A 81 25.18 -19.69 -30.21
C ILE A 81 25.79 -19.76 -28.80
N LYS A 82 27.11 -19.94 -28.70
CA LYS A 82 27.83 -19.98 -27.42
C LYS A 82 27.73 -18.63 -26.68
N ASP A 83 27.93 -17.52 -27.38
CA ASP A 83 27.87 -16.18 -26.80
C ASP A 83 26.44 -15.81 -26.35
N LEU A 84 25.43 -16.16 -27.15
CA LEU A 84 24.01 -16.02 -26.79
C LEU A 84 23.67 -16.89 -25.56
N THR A 85 24.15 -18.14 -25.52
CA THR A 85 23.91 -19.03 -24.37
C THR A 85 24.56 -18.48 -23.09
N SER A 86 25.78 -17.93 -23.21
CA SER A 86 26.45 -17.26 -22.09
C SER A 86 25.67 -16.03 -21.62
N THR A 87 25.15 -15.23 -22.55
CA THR A 87 24.34 -14.04 -22.24
C THR A 87 23.03 -14.43 -21.56
N ILE A 88 22.34 -15.48 -22.04
CA ILE A 88 21.13 -16.00 -21.42
C ILE A 88 21.42 -16.49 -19.99
N SER A 89 22.54 -17.20 -19.78
CA SER A 89 22.95 -17.64 -18.45
C SER A 89 23.20 -16.46 -17.51
N ALA A 90 23.85 -15.39 -17.99
CA ALA A 90 24.08 -14.19 -17.20
C ALA A 90 22.77 -13.47 -16.85
N ASN A 91 21.88 -13.29 -17.82
CA ASN A 91 20.58 -12.67 -17.61
C ASN A 91 19.72 -13.47 -16.62
N ASN A 92 19.74 -14.81 -16.69
CA ASN A 92 19.02 -15.66 -15.74
C ASN A 92 19.56 -15.49 -14.31
N ALA A 93 20.88 -15.40 -14.14
CA ALA A 93 21.49 -15.14 -12.84
C ALA A 93 21.11 -13.75 -12.29
N GLU A 94 21.05 -12.73 -13.15
CA GLU A 94 20.60 -11.38 -12.75
C GLU A 94 19.11 -11.35 -12.40
N ILE A 95 18.26 -12.08 -13.14
CA ILE A 95 16.84 -12.24 -12.82
C ILE A 95 16.66 -12.93 -11.46
N GLU A 96 17.45 -13.97 -11.18
CA GLU A 96 17.41 -14.65 -9.88
C GLU A 96 17.83 -13.72 -8.74
N ASP A 97 18.92 -12.97 -8.91
CA ASP A 97 19.37 -11.96 -7.95
C ASP A 97 18.33 -10.85 -7.72
N LEU A 98 17.72 -10.33 -8.80
CA LEU A 98 16.65 -9.34 -8.72
C LEU A 98 15.41 -9.88 -8.00
N ASN A 99 15.01 -11.13 -8.27
CA ASN A 99 13.89 -11.77 -7.58
C ASN A 99 14.20 -11.97 -6.09
N ASN A 100 15.42 -12.40 -5.75
CA ASN A 100 15.86 -12.54 -4.37
C ASN A 100 15.83 -11.18 -3.63
N LYS A 101 16.36 -10.12 -4.25
CA LYS A 101 16.29 -8.76 -3.71
C LYS A 101 14.86 -8.25 -3.55
N LEU A 102 13.97 -8.56 -4.49
CA LEU A 102 12.56 -8.18 -4.42
C LEU A 102 11.88 -8.90 -3.26
N GLN A 103 12.13 -10.21 -3.11
CA GLN A 103 11.61 -11.00 -1.99
C GLN A 103 12.14 -10.46 -0.64
N GLU A 104 13.44 -10.18 -0.54
CA GLU A 104 14.04 -9.60 0.66
C GLU A 104 13.44 -8.22 0.97
N THR A 105 13.30 -7.36 -0.02
CA THR A 105 12.71 -6.03 0.15
C THR A 105 11.23 -6.11 0.57
N SER A 106 10.47 -7.03 -0.02
CA SER A 106 9.06 -7.27 0.35
C SER A 106 8.94 -7.78 1.79
N ASN A 107 9.80 -8.72 2.18
CA ASN A 107 9.87 -9.22 3.55
C ASN A 107 10.27 -8.11 4.54
N ASN A 108 11.26 -7.28 4.18
CA ASN A 108 11.67 -6.13 4.98
C ASN A 108 10.55 -5.09 5.09
N LEU A 109 9.80 -4.83 4.01
CA LEU A 109 8.64 -3.93 4.06
C LEU A 109 7.53 -4.48 4.96
N ASN A 110 7.25 -5.78 4.91
CA ASN A 110 6.28 -6.42 5.81
C ASN A 110 6.75 -6.32 7.26
N ALA A 111 8.01 -6.66 7.54
CA ALA A 111 8.58 -6.56 8.89
C ALA A 111 8.58 -5.11 9.41
N VAL A 112 8.95 -4.14 8.58
CA VAL A 112 8.92 -2.70 8.93
C VAL A 112 7.48 -2.23 9.10
N THR A 113 6.52 -2.71 8.32
CA THR A 113 5.10 -2.37 8.49
C THR A 113 4.58 -2.90 9.82
N GLU A 114 4.89 -4.16 10.16
CA GLU A 114 4.55 -4.75 11.45
C GLU A 114 5.21 -4.02 12.64
N GLU A 115 6.48 -3.63 12.51
CA GLU A 115 7.20 -2.86 13.53
C GLU A 115 6.67 -1.42 13.65
N LYS A 116 6.37 -0.74 12.53
CA LYS A 116 5.86 0.63 12.53
C LYS A 116 4.42 0.73 13.00
N ASP A 117 3.62 -0.30 12.77
CA ASP A 117 2.25 -0.40 13.25
C ASP A 117 2.17 -0.95 14.67
N SER A 118 3.28 -1.29 15.31
CA SER A 118 3.31 -1.66 16.71
C SER A 118 3.91 -0.55 17.59
N ILE A 119 3.33 -0.38 18.77
CA ILE A 119 3.81 0.52 19.83
C ILE A 119 4.07 -0.35 21.05
N SER A 120 5.19 -0.11 21.74
CA SER A 120 5.46 -0.76 23.03
C SER A 120 4.46 -0.28 24.09
N PHE A 121 3.61 -1.17 24.56
CA PHE A 121 2.67 -0.93 25.64
C PHE A 121 2.88 -1.98 26.72
N PHE A 122 3.29 -1.57 27.93
CA PHE A 122 3.66 -2.46 29.05
C PHE A 122 4.69 -3.55 28.70
N GLY A 123 5.66 -3.25 27.84
CA GLY A 123 6.73 -4.19 27.46
C GLY A 123 6.37 -5.20 26.36
N ALA A 124 5.13 -5.17 25.87
CA ALA A 124 4.70 -5.92 24.69
C ALA A 124 4.46 -4.98 23.49
N LEU A 125 4.76 -5.44 22.27
CA LEU A 125 4.41 -4.72 21.05
C LEU A 125 2.93 -4.96 20.73
N ILE A 126 2.14 -3.88 20.73
CA ILE A 126 0.71 -3.91 20.42
C ILE A 126 0.46 -3.05 19.18
N SER A 127 -0.43 -3.49 18.29
CA SER A 127 -0.77 -2.70 17.10
C SER A 127 -1.38 -1.33 17.46
N LYS A 128 -1.17 -0.30 16.63
CA LYS A 128 -1.74 1.05 16.84
C LYS A 128 -3.26 1.04 16.92
N GLY A 129 -3.91 0.18 16.13
CA GLY A 129 -5.35 0.00 16.17
C GLY A 129 -5.83 -0.53 17.52
N THR A 130 -5.18 -1.58 18.02
CA THR A 130 -5.49 -2.16 19.33
C THR A 130 -5.19 -1.18 20.47
N TYR A 131 -4.08 -0.44 20.40
CA TYR A 131 -3.76 0.60 21.38
C TYR A 131 -4.85 1.68 21.46
N ASN A 132 -5.24 2.25 20.31
CA ASN A 132 -6.30 3.25 20.25
C ASN A 132 -7.62 2.70 20.78
N PHE A 133 -7.98 1.46 20.43
CA PHE A 133 -9.18 0.80 20.94
C PHE A 133 -9.16 0.66 22.46
N ILE A 134 -8.05 0.18 23.05
CA ILE A 134 -7.90 0.03 24.50
C ILE A 134 -7.99 1.40 25.18
N LEU A 135 -7.29 2.42 24.67
CA LEU A 135 -7.34 3.77 25.23
C LEU A 135 -8.76 4.35 25.25
N TRP A 136 -9.45 4.31 24.11
CA TRP A 136 -10.82 4.81 24.00
C TRP A 136 -11.80 3.99 24.84
N SER A 137 -11.59 2.67 24.95
CA SER A 137 -12.38 1.80 25.83
C SER A 137 -12.22 2.21 27.30
N ILE A 138 -10.99 2.47 27.76
CA ILE A 138 -10.72 2.94 29.13
C ILE A 138 -11.36 4.31 29.36
N ILE A 139 -11.17 5.26 28.44
CA ILE A 139 -11.76 6.60 28.53
C ILE A 139 -13.28 6.51 28.63
N PHE A 140 -13.92 5.73 27.76
CA PHE A 140 -15.36 5.56 27.74
C PHE A 140 -15.88 4.84 28.98
N GLY A 141 -15.17 3.81 29.46
CA GLY A 141 -15.50 3.11 30.70
C GLY A 141 -15.44 4.03 31.93
N LEU A 142 -14.40 4.85 32.05
CA LEU A 142 -14.29 5.87 33.09
C LEU A 142 -15.40 6.92 33.00
N LEU A 143 -15.73 7.37 31.79
CA LEU A 143 -16.81 8.33 31.56
C LEU A 143 -18.17 7.76 31.98
N LEU A 144 -18.47 6.52 31.57
CA LEU A 144 -19.69 5.82 32.00
C LEU A 144 -19.76 5.63 33.51
N LEU A 145 -18.65 5.23 34.15
CA LEU A 145 -18.59 5.06 35.60
C LEU A 145 -18.82 6.40 36.32
N LEU A 146 -18.23 7.48 35.82
CA LEU A 146 -18.41 8.83 36.36
C LEU A 146 -19.88 9.29 36.21
N LEU A 147 -20.50 9.08 35.05
CA LEU A 147 -21.93 9.40 34.85
C LEU A 147 -22.82 8.57 35.79
N PHE A 148 -22.53 7.27 35.94
CA PHE A 148 -23.23 6.40 36.88
C PHE A 148 -23.10 6.90 38.32
N PHE A 149 -21.90 7.30 38.73
CA PHE A 149 -21.65 7.85 40.05
C PHE A 149 -22.42 9.15 40.30
N ILE A 150 -22.40 10.09 39.34
CA ILE A 150 -23.16 11.34 39.42
C ILE A 150 -24.66 11.05 39.54
N TYR A 151 -25.19 10.14 38.73
CA TYR A 151 -26.59 9.75 38.77
C TYR A 151 -26.97 9.18 40.16
N ARG A 152 -26.17 8.25 40.68
CA ARG A 152 -26.40 7.64 42.00
C ARG A 152 -26.28 8.66 43.13
N PHE A 153 -25.28 9.53 43.06
CA PHE A 153 -25.03 10.59 44.05
C PHE A 153 -26.18 11.58 44.10
N ARG A 154 -26.70 12.04 42.95
CA ARG A 154 -27.86 12.95 42.91
C ARG A 154 -29.10 12.33 43.53
N ASN A 155 -29.40 11.06 43.22
CA ASN A 155 -30.56 10.38 43.79
C ASN A 155 -30.42 10.21 45.32
N SER A 156 -29.23 9.85 45.80
CA SER A 156 -28.97 9.71 47.24
C SER A 156 -29.04 11.05 47.98
N ASN A 157 -28.54 12.13 47.37
CA ASN A 157 -28.55 13.45 47.96
C ASN A 157 -29.98 14.02 48.07
N PHE A 158 -30.84 13.76 47.07
CA PHE A 158 -32.24 14.16 47.12
C PHE A 158 -32.98 13.50 48.29
N LEU A 159 -32.84 12.18 48.46
CA LEU A 159 -33.44 11.45 49.57
C LEU A 159 -32.94 11.96 50.94
N THR A 160 -31.64 12.27 51.02
CA THR A 160 -31.04 12.81 52.25
C THR A 160 -31.59 14.20 52.60
N GLN A 161 -31.77 15.07 51.60
CA GLN A 161 -32.39 16.38 51.83
C GLN A 161 -33.85 16.25 52.27
N GLN A 162 -34.61 15.34 51.66
CA GLN A 162 -36.00 15.07 52.03
C GLN A 162 -36.09 14.57 53.48
N ALA A 163 -35.22 13.64 53.88
CA ALA A 163 -35.16 13.15 55.26
C ALA A 163 -34.80 14.25 56.26
N LYS A 164 -33.86 15.15 55.91
CA LYS A 164 -33.52 16.31 56.75
C LYS A 164 -34.69 17.28 56.90
N SER A 165 -35.42 17.56 55.82
CA SER A 165 -36.61 18.41 55.86
C SER A 165 -37.70 17.80 56.73
N ALA A 166 -38.01 16.52 56.53
CA ALA A 166 -39.02 15.81 57.32
C ALA A 166 -38.66 15.75 58.81
N LEU A 167 -37.37 15.63 59.14
CA LEU A 167 -36.90 15.70 60.52
C LEU A 167 -37.12 17.10 61.11
N ALA A 168 -36.77 18.15 60.37
CA ALA A 168 -37.00 19.53 60.81
C ALA A 168 -38.49 19.82 61.04
N ASP A 169 -39.36 19.38 60.13
CA ASP A 169 -40.81 19.53 60.26
C ASP A 169 -41.35 18.79 61.50
N LEU A 170 -40.88 17.55 61.73
CA LEU A 170 -41.25 16.75 62.90
C LEU A 170 -40.78 17.40 64.21
N GLU A 171 -39.57 17.96 64.23
CA GLU A 171 -39.02 18.63 65.39
C GLU A 171 -39.81 19.91 65.71
N GLU A 172 -40.18 20.69 64.69
CA GLU A 172 -41.07 21.84 64.86
C GLU A 172 -42.44 21.43 65.40
N GLU A 173 -43.05 20.38 64.84
CA GLU A 173 -44.34 19.86 65.31
C GLU A 173 -44.24 19.37 66.76
N TYR A 174 -43.16 18.67 67.12
CA TYR A 174 -42.90 18.20 68.47
C TYR A 174 -42.75 19.36 69.46
N GLN A 175 -41.98 20.40 69.12
CA GLN A 175 -41.83 21.60 69.95
C GLN A 175 -43.17 22.33 70.11
N ASN A 176 -43.96 22.44 69.04
CA ASN A 176 -45.30 23.02 69.10
C ASN A 176 -46.28 22.18 69.94
N HIS A 177 -46.20 20.85 69.86
CA HIS A 177 -46.98 19.96 70.70
C HIS A 177 -46.58 20.10 72.18
N ARG A 178 -45.28 20.13 72.47
CA ARG A 178 -44.72 20.34 73.82
C ARG A 178 -45.16 21.67 74.40
N ARG A 179 -45.09 22.76 73.63
CA ARG A 179 -45.58 24.08 74.05
C ARG A 179 -47.07 24.05 74.39
N ARG A 180 -47.90 23.47 73.52
CA ARG A 180 -49.35 23.30 73.77
C ARG A 180 -49.65 22.43 74.99
N ALA A 181 -48.86 21.38 75.24
CA ALA A 181 -49.00 20.54 76.42
C ALA A 181 -48.69 21.33 77.70
N LEU A 182 -47.58 22.07 77.72
CA LEU A 182 -47.21 22.93 78.85
C LEU A 182 -48.26 24.03 79.11
N GLU A 183 -48.76 24.69 78.06
CA GLU A 183 -49.82 25.69 78.20
C GLU A 183 -51.11 25.08 78.80
N ARG A 184 -51.48 23.86 78.40
CA ARG A 184 -52.62 23.13 78.98
C ARG A 184 -52.39 22.81 80.45
N GLU A 185 -51.23 22.28 80.83
CA GLU A 185 -50.89 21.98 82.22
C GLU A 185 -50.88 23.25 83.07
N GLN A 186 -50.28 24.34 82.58
CA GLN A 186 -50.29 25.64 83.26
C GLN A 186 -51.70 26.18 83.45
N LYS A 187 -52.57 26.06 82.43
CA LYS A 187 -53.97 26.49 82.52
C LYS A 187 -54.77 25.64 83.51
N ILE A 188 -54.60 24.32 83.51
CA ILE A 188 -55.23 23.41 84.47
C ILE A 188 -54.75 23.70 85.88
N SER A 189 -53.45 23.92 86.08
CA SER A 189 -52.88 24.27 87.40
C SER A 189 -53.44 25.59 87.94
N ARG A 190 -53.59 26.61 87.08
CA ARG A 190 -54.26 27.88 87.43
C ARG A 190 -55.72 27.65 87.81
N GLN A 191 -56.48 26.91 86.99
CA GLN A 191 -57.88 26.59 87.29
C GLN A 191 -58.03 25.80 88.61
N LEU A 192 -57.14 24.85 88.88
CA LEU A 192 -57.13 24.09 90.13
C LEU A 192 -56.85 24.99 91.35
N GLN A 193 -55.89 25.92 91.24
CA GLN A 193 -55.63 26.90 92.29
C GLN A 193 -56.84 27.81 92.53
N ASP A 194 -57.49 28.27 91.46
CA ASP A 194 -58.69 29.10 91.55
C ASP A 194 -59.85 28.36 92.25
N GLU A 195 -60.07 27.08 91.93
CA GLU A 195 -61.07 26.23 92.59
C GLU A 195 -60.72 25.96 94.07
N LEU A 196 -59.46 25.67 94.41
CA LEU A 196 -59.03 25.50 95.80
C LEU A 196 -59.17 26.78 96.63
N ASN A 197 -58.86 27.94 96.06
CA ASN A 197 -59.02 29.23 96.72
C ASN A 197 -60.50 29.58 96.93
N LYS A 198 -61.38 29.13 96.04
CA LYS A 198 -62.83 29.33 96.14
C LYS A 198 -63.48 28.45 97.22
N GLN A 199 -62.96 27.24 97.46
CA GLN A 199 -63.42 26.35 98.53
C GLN A 199 -62.94 26.74 99.94
N LYS A 200 -61.92 27.60 100.06
CA LYS A 200 -61.39 28.09 101.35
C LYS A 200 -62.11 29.33 101.91
N LYS A 201 -63.17 29.80 101.24
CA LYS A 201 -64.05 30.89 101.68
C LYS A 201 -65.37 30.33 102.19
#